data_AF-A0A1R1I5R5-F1
#
_entry.id   AF-A0A1R1I5R5-F1
#
_cell.length_a   1.000
_cell.length_b   1.000
_cell.length_c   1.000
_cell.angle_alpha   90.00
_cell.angle_beta   90.00
_cell.angle_gamma   90.00
#
_symmetry.space_group_name_H-M   'P 1'
#
loop_
_entity.id
_entity.type
_entity.pdbx_description
1 polymer ?
#
loop_
_entity_poly.entity_id
_entity_poly.type
_entity_poly.pdbx_seq_one_letter_code
_entity_poly.pdbx_strand_id
1 'polypeptide(L)'
;MESLPLLRTPIRSIVVDDSACDVNDLAVCGGVQVTVPATGSWAELVDRAVGSDWTGIEALAGLPGTVADVVRRNATAHGQQAADTVMSVRTWDLEADAQRTFAAVDCGFTDGSSRFQEELAAGSPRYEILDVSFLFRQGDLTRAGAEVAALLNVGLGERVPLRTVADAVTAS
;
A
#
# COMPACT_ATOMS: atom_id res chain seq x y z
N MET A 1 14.78 -3.79 31.94
CA MET A 1 15.30 -3.17 30.71
C MET A 1 15.36 -4.25 29.64
N GLU A 2 14.18 -4.80 29.31
CA GLU A 2 13.97 -5.96 28.43
C GLU A 2 12.61 -5.74 27.76
N SER A 3 12.58 -5.27 26.50
CA SER A 3 11.38 -5.24 25.65
C SER A 3 11.60 -4.66 24.23
N LEU A 4 12.74 -4.03 23.94
CA LEU A 4 13.05 -3.46 22.61
C LEU A 4 12.94 -4.42 21.40
N PRO A 5 13.32 -5.72 21.46
CA PRO A 5 13.31 -6.54 20.25
C PRO A 5 11.90 -6.81 19.71
N LEU A 6 10.87 -6.83 20.57
CA LEU A 6 9.49 -7.05 20.11
C LEU A 6 8.93 -5.86 19.34
N LEU A 7 9.31 -4.63 19.71
CA LEU A 7 8.81 -3.41 19.07
C LEU A 7 9.37 -3.22 17.65
N ARG A 8 10.61 -3.65 17.41
CA ARG A 8 11.23 -3.60 16.09
C ARG A 8 10.89 -4.83 15.22
N THR A 9 10.20 -5.83 15.76
CA THR A 9 9.84 -7.03 14.99
C THR A 9 8.68 -6.72 14.04
N PRO A 10 8.87 -6.87 12.71
CA PRO A 10 7.78 -6.75 11.76
C PRO A 10 6.82 -7.93 11.90
N ILE A 11 5.59 -7.77 11.40
CA ILE A 11 4.72 -8.94 11.21
C ILE A 11 5.37 -9.92 10.23
N ARG A 12 4.99 -11.19 10.30
CA ARG A 12 5.63 -12.25 9.48
C ARG A 12 4.86 -12.59 8.21
N SER A 13 3.59 -12.21 8.14
CA SER A 13 2.68 -12.54 7.05
C SER A 13 1.63 -11.44 6.90
N ILE A 14 0.94 -11.43 5.76
CA ILE A 14 -0.23 -10.58 5.55
C ILE A 14 -1.29 -10.91 6.60
N VAL A 15 -1.81 -9.88 7.26
CA VAL A 15 -2.96 -9.94 8.17
C VAL A 15 -4.12 -9.21 7.51
N VAL A 16 -5.28 -9.84 7.44
CA VAL A 16 -6.50 -9.28 6.86
C VAL A 16 -7.52 -9.16 7.96
N ASP A 17 -8.08 -7.97 8.09
CA ASP A 17 -9.21 -7.67 8.97
C ASP A 17 -10.39 -7.23 8.10
N ASP A 18 -11.40 -8.10 8.02
CA ASP A 18 -12.64 -7.94 7.28
C ASP A 18 -13.86 -7.91 8.20
N SER A 19 -13.68 -7.72 9.52
CA SER A 19 -14.80 -7.81 10.46
C SER A 19 -15.85 -6.73 10.22
N ALA A 20 -15.46 -5.56 9.66
CA ALA A 20 -16.22 -4.48 9.00
C ALA A 20 -17.52 -3.96 9.68
N CYS A 21 -17.96 -4.59 10.76
CA CYS A 21 -19.28 -4.52 11.38
C CYS A 21 -19.25 -4.85 12.89
N ASP A 22 -18.08 -5.13 13.50
CA ASP A 22 -18.03 -5.23 14.96
C ASP A 22 -18.19 -3.82 15.55
N VAL A 23 -18.91 -3.73 16.68
CA VAL A 23 -19.26 -2.47 17.34
C VAL A 23 -18.02 -1.69 17.81
N ASN A 24 -16.87 -2.36 17.90
CA ASN A 24 -15.58 -1.77 18.25
C ASN A 24 -14.59 -1.68 17.07
N ASP A 25 -15.02 -2.00 15.86
CA ASP A 25 -14.15 -1.97 14.68
C ASP A 25 -14.10 -0.55 14.08
N LEU A 26 -12.89 -0.09 13.76
CA LEU A 26 -12.66 1.20 13.11
C LEU A 26 -12.71 1.07 11.58
N ALA A 27 -12.86 -0.15 11.04
CA ALA A 27 -13.12 -0.36 9.63
C ALA A 27 -14.46 0.29 9.24
N VAL A 28 -14.41 1.20 8.27
CA VAL A 28 -15.63 1.73 7.64
C VAL A 28 -16.41 0.56 7.05
N CYS A 29 -17.74 0.53 7.21
CA CYS A 29 -18.58 -0.52 6.62
C CYS A 29 -18.23 -0.70 5.13
N GLY A 30 -17.72 -1.89 4.75
CA GLY A 30 -17.29 -2.22 3.39
C GLY A 30 -15.81 -1.98 3.07
N GLY A 31 -14.98 -1.63 4.07
CA GLY A 31 -13.53 -1.57 3.96
C GLY A 31 -12.86 -2.84 4.46
N VAL A 32 -11.72 -3.21 3.84
CA VAL A 32 -10.86 -4.31 4.28
C VAL A 32 -9.52 -3.73 4.70
N GLN A 33 -9.15 -3.89 5.97
CA GLN A 33 -7.83 -3.47 6.45
C GLN A 33 -6.84 -4.62 6.24
N VAL A 34 -5.71 -4.31 5.61
CA VAL A 34 -4.70 -5.32 5.27
C VAL A 34 -3.34 -4.83 5.72
N THR A 35 -2.73 -5.49 6.70
CA THR A 35 -1.38 -5.18 7.13
C THR A 35 -0.38 -6.14 6.50
N VAL A 36 0.65 -5.60 5.87
CA VAL A 36 1.65 -6.34 5.09
C VAL A 36 3.05 -6.03 5.63
N PRO A 37 3.92 -7.04 5.83
CA PRO A 37 5.31 -6.78 6.20
C PRO A 37 6.01 -5.94 5.15
N ALA A 38 6.92 -5.06 5.60
CA ALA A 38 7.73 -4.20 4.74
C ALA A 38 8.47 -4.98 3.64
N THR A 39 8.97 -6.16 3.97
CA THR A 39 9.71 -7.07 3.08
C THR A 39 8.81 -7.92 2.18
N GLY A 40 7.48 -7.82 2.34
CA GLY A 40 6.52 -8.54 1.50
C GLY A 40 6.65 -8.11 0.04
N SER A 41 6.42 -9.06 -0.88
CA SER A 41 6.42 -8.79 -2.32
C SER A 41 5.26 -7.87 -2.69
N TRP A 42 5.55 -6.78 -3.42
CA TRP A 42 4.48 -5.92 -3.94
C TRP A 42 3.59 -6.67 -4.94
N ALA A 43 4.20 -7.46 -5.82
CA ALA A 43 3.47 -8.25 -6.81
C ALA A 43 2.50 -9.24 -6.17
N GLU A 44 2.91 -9.91 -5.08
CA GLU A 44 2.02 -10.82 -4.34
C GLU A 44 0.88 -10.08 -3.64
N LEU A 45 1.13 -8.87 -3.12
CA LEU A 45 0.08 -8.02 -2.55
C LEU A 45 -0.95 -7.62 -3.61
N VAL A 46 -0.51 -7.18 -4.79
CA VAL A 46 -1.41 -6.80 -5.88
C VAL A 46 -2.23 -7.99 -6.37
N ASP A 47 -1.60 -9.14 -6.63
CA ASP A 47 -2.35 -10.34 -7.06
C ASP A 47 -3.34 -10.81 -6.00
N ARG A 48 -2.96 -10.77 -4.72
CA ARG A 48 -3.88 -11.08 -3.62
C ARG A 48 -5.04 -10.09 -3.56
N ALA A 49 -4.79 -8.79 -3.71
CA ALA A 49 -5.83 -7.77 -3.70
C ALA A 49 -6.81 -7.96 -4.86
N VAL A 50 -6.31 -8.12 -6.08
CA VAL A 50 -7.12 -8.39 -7.27
C VAL A 50 -7.90 -9.70 -7.15
N GLY A 51 -7.28 -10.75 -6.60
CA GLY A 51 -7.93 -12.04 -6.37
C GLY A 51 -8.94 -12.06 -5.22
N SER A 52 -8.93 -11.04 -4.36
CA SER A 52 -9.83 -10.90 -3.21
C SER A 52 -10.83 -9.75 -3.39
N ASP A 53 -10.94 -9.20 -4.60
CA ASP A 53 -11.80 -8.06 -4.92
C ASP A 53 -11.52 -6.83 -4.04
N TRP A 54 -10.25 -6.48 -3.88
CA TRP A 54 -9.80 -5.27 -3.18
C TRP A 54 -9.35 -4.23 -4.21
N THR A 55 -10.15 -3.18 -4.36
CA THR A 55 -9.89 -2.12 -5.35
C THR A 55 -8.84 -1.13 -4.85
N GLY A 56 -7.98 -0.64 -5.73
CA GLY A 56 -7.16 0.57 -5.51
C GLY A 56 -5.67 0.42 -5.79
N ILE A 57 -5.19 -0.77 -6.16
CA ILE A 57 -3.77 -1.01 -6.52
C ILE A 57 -3.59 -1.86 -7.78
N GLU A 58 -4.68 -2.21 -8.47
CA GLU A 58 -4.65 -3.02 -9.69
C GLU A 58 -3.85 -2.37 -10.82
N ALA A 59 -3.87 -1.03 -10.93
CA ALA A 59 -3.10 -0.31 -11.94
C ALA A 59 -1.62 -0.13 -11.55
N LEU A 60 -1.24 -0.56 -10.34
CA LEU A 60 0.15 -0.61 -9.85
C LEU A 60 0.75 -2.02 -10.00
N ALA A 61 0.05 -2.94 -10.70
CA ALA A 61 0.60 -4.23 -11.07
C ALA A 61 1.87 -4.06 -11.92
N GLY A 62 2.77 -5.04 -11.86
CA GLY A 62 4.04 -5.02 -12.59
C GLY A 62 5.17 -4.20 -11.93
N LEU A 63 4.88 -3.37 -10.92
CA LEU A 63 5.93 -2.67 -10.17
C LEU A 63 6.83 -3.67 -9.41
N PRO A 64 8.17 -3.58 -9.53
CA PRO A 64 9.09 -4.48 -8.84
C PRO A 64 9.35 -4.05 -7.39
N GLY A 65 9.81 -5.00 -6.59
CA GLY A 65 10.34 -4.76 -5.25
C GLY A 65 9.38 -5.11 -4.13
N THR A 66 9.72 -4.63 -2.94
CA THR A 66 8.96 -4.87 -1.72
C THR A 66 7.87 -3.82 -1.50
N VAL A 67 6.94 -4.09 -0.60
CA VAL A 67 5.95 -3.12 -0.13
C VAL A 67 6.63 -1.84 0.38
N ALA A 68 7.73 -1.96 1.13
CA ALA A 68 8.48 -0.80 1.59
C ALA A 68 9.07 0.02 0.43
N ASP A 69 9.59 -0.62 -0.62
CA ASP A 69 10.20 0.08 -1.76
C ASP A 69 9.16 0.90 -2.54
N VAL A 70 7.96 0.36 -2.69
CA VAL A 70 6.85 1.01 -3.39
C VAL A 70 6.27 2.15 -2.57
N VAL A 71 6.00 1.92 -1.28
CA VAL A 71 5.41 2.92 -0.38
C VAL A 71 6.39 4.06 -0.10
N ARG A 72 7.68 3.78 0.12
CA ARG A 72 8.72 4.82 0.33
C ARG A 72 8.79 5.80 -0.84
N ARG A 73 8.56 5.34 -2.07
CA ARG A 73 8.56 6.16 -3.28
C ARG A 73 7.18 6.70 -3.67
N ASN A 74 6.14 6.43 -2.89
CA ASN A 74 4.74 6.66 -3.29
C ASN A 74 4.54 6.34 -4.77
N ALA A 75 4.86 5.12 -5.17
CA ALA A 75 4.90 4.81 -6.60
C ALA A 75 3.54 5.06 -7.24
N THR A 76 3.58 5.69 -8.41
CA THR A 76 2.42 6.06 -9.21
C THR A 76 2.53 5.39 -10.57
N ALA A 77 1.44 4.79 -11.03
CA ALA A 77 1.32 4.26 -12.40
C ALA A 77 -0.13 4.34 -12.85
N HIS A 78 -0.34 4.68 -14.12
CA HIS A 78 -1.66 4.64 -14.76
C HIS A 78 -2.76 5.41 -14.02
N GLY A 79 -2.39 6.51 -13.35
CA GLY A 79 -3.29 7.36 -12.59
C GLY A 79 -3.67 6.85 -11.19
N GLN A 80 -3.05 5.77 -10.71
CA GLN A 80 -3.13 5.32 -9.31
C GLN A 80 -1.79 5.54 -8.61
N GLN A 81 -1.84 5.76 -7.30
CA GLN A 81 -0.65 5.85 -6.45
C GLN A 81 -0.80 5.01 -5.19
N ALA A 82 0.32 4.49 -4.66
CA ALA A 82 0.29 3.64 -3.46
C ALA A 82 -0.38 4.32 -2.26
N ALA A 83 -0.14 5.63 -2.08
CA ALA A 83 -0.71 6.42 -0.98
C ALA A 83 -2.24 6.43 -0.92
N ASP A 84 -2.94 6.19 -2.03
CA ASP A 84 -4.42 6.23 -2.07
C ASP A 84 -5.06 5.14 -1.22
N THR A 85 -4.32 4.07 -0.91
CA THR A 85 -4.79 2.93 -0.11
C THR A 85 -4.04 2.78 1.21
N VAL A 86 -2.95 3.51 1.44
CA VAL A 86 -2.21 3.44 2.71
C VAL A 86 -3.05 4.06 3.82
N MET A 87 -3.27 3.31 4.89
CA MET A 87 -3.89 3.77 6.14
C MET A 87 -2.84 4.21 7.15
N SER A 88 -1.81 3.39 7.38
CA SER A 88 -0.72 3.70 8.30
C SER A 88 0.56 2.96 7.96
N VAL A 89 1.69 3.52 8.40
CA VAL A 89 3.02 2.93 8.22
C VAL A 89 3.71 2.85 9.59
N ARG A 90 4.05 1.63 10.01
CA ARG A 90 4.81 1.39 11.22
C ARG A 90 6.30 1.33 10.89
N THR A 91 7.10 2.05 11.66
CA THR A 91 8.52 2.27 11.40
C THR A 91 9.35 2.16 12.67
N TRP A 92 10.64 1.92 12.49
CA TRP A 92 11.68 2.25 13.46
C TRP A 92 12.36 3.55 13.03
N ASP A 93 12.33 4.58 13.89
CA ASP A 93 13.08 5.82 13.68
C ASP A 93 14.50 5.61 14.19
N LEU A 94 15.48 5.54 13.29
CA LEU A 94 16.88 5.28 13.61
C LEU A 94 17.57 6.49 14.27
N GLU A 95 17.00 7.70 14.14
CA GLU A 95 17.52 8.88 14.85
C GLU A 95 17.07 8.88 16.31
N ALA A 96 15.79 8.57 16.54
CA ALA A 96 15.18 8.60 17.87
C ALA A 96 15.32 7.26 18.63
N ASP A 97 15.78 6.20 17.97
CA ASP A 97 15.82 4.81 18.43
C ASP A 97 14.49 4.35 19.05
N ALA A 98 13.39 4.61 18.33
CA ALA A 98 12.04 4.35 18.83
C ALA A 98 11.09 3.92 17.69
N GLN A 99 10.10 3.11 18.05
CA GLN A 99 9.01 2.78 17.13
C GLN A 99 8.14 4.02 16.90
N ARG A 100 7.80 4.29 15.64
CA ARG A 100 6.81 5.30 15.27
C ARG A 100 5.81 4.73 14.28
N THR A 101 4.53 5.02 14.48
CA THR A 101 3.47 4.72 13.51
C THR A 101 2.92 6.04 12.98
N PHE A 102 2.95 6.20 11.66
CA PHE A 102 2.42 7.37 10.98
C PHE A 102 1.07 7.01 10.38
N ALA A 103 0.05 7.84 10.62
CA ALA A 103 -1.18 7.78 9.82
C ALA A 103 -0.87 8.27 8.40
N ALA A 104 -1.71 7.92 7.43
CA ALA A 104 -1.53 8.33 6.02
C ALA A 104 -1.24 9.84 5.86
N VAL A 105 -1.98 10.67 6.60
CA VAL A 105 -1.83 12.15 6.60
C VAL A 105 -0.46 12.63 7.09
N ASP A 106 0.21 11.84 7.93
CA ASP A 106 1.52 12.14 8.48
C ASP A 106 2.66 11.52 7.65
N CYS A 107 2.35 10.69 6.64
CA CYS A 107 3.38 10.05 5.81
C CYS A 107 4.04 11.01 4.82
N GLY A 108 3.49 12.22 4.63
CA GLY A 108 4.06 13.24 3.75
C GLY A 108 4.13 12.80 2.29
N PHE A 109 3.16 12.02 1.82
CA PHE A 109 3.12 11.55 0.44
C PHE A 109 2.96 12.71 -0.54
N THR A 110 3.82 12.74 -1.54
CA THR A 110 3.74 13.61 -2.73
C THR A 110 4.05 12.77 -3.97
N ASP A 111 4.00 13.38 -5.15
CA ASP A 111 4.36 12.67 -6.38
C ASP A 111 5.80 12.12 -6.29
N GLY A 112 5.93 10.79 -6.31
CA GLY A 112 7.22 10.09 -6.23
C GLY A 112 7.96 10.17 -4.87
N SER A 113 7.36 10.75 -3.83
CA SER A 113 8.05 10.97 -2.56
C SER A 113 7.20 10.77 -1.31
N SER A 114 7.88 10.57 -0.18
CA SER A 114 7.31 10.42 1.15
C SER A 114 8.32 10.82 2.24
N ARG A 115 7.82 11.00 3.47
CA ARG A 115 8.65 11.14 4.68
C ARG A 115 9.70 10.03 4.82
N PHE A 116 9.43 8.84 4.30
CA PHE A 116 10.33 7.70 4.44
C PHE A 116 11.59 7.83 3.57
N GLN A 117 11.72 8.84 2.72
CA GLN A 117 12.97 9.14 2.03
C GLN A 117 13.92 10.04 2.84
N GLU A 118 13.51 10.52 4.03
CA GLU A 118 14.39 11.26 4.92
C GLU A 118 15.64 10.45 5.26
N GLU A 119 16.80 11.11 5.21
CA GLU A 119 18.10 10.52 5.50
C GLU A 119 18.67 11.09 6.81
N LEU A 120 19.44 10.27 7.51
CA LEU A 120 20.31 10.72 8.59
C LEU A 120 21.48 11.51 8.02
N ALA A 121 22.18 12.27 8.86
CA ALA A 121 23.40 13.00 8.45
C ALA A 121 24.48 12.11 7.83
N ALA A 122 24.47 10.80 8.12
CA ALA A 122 25.37 9.81 7.54
C ALA A 122 24.97 9.30 6.13
N GLY A 123 23.86 9.78 5.56
CA GLY A 123 23.36 9.40 4.23
C GLY A 123 22.61 8.06 4.20
N SER A 124 22.26 7.49 5.36
CA SER A 124 21.40 6.30 5.45
C SER A 124 19.95 6.70 5.68
N PRO A 125 18.95 5.89 5.27
CA PRO A 125 17.55 6.16 5.56
C PRO A 125 17.30 6.34 7.06
N ARG A 126 16.51 7.35 7.44
CA ARG A 126 16.11 7.58 8.85
C ARG A 126 15.10 6.55 9.33
N TYR A 127 14.13 6.23 8.48
CA TYR A 127 13.03 5.33 8.84
C TYR A 127 13.20 3.96 8.18
N GLU A 128 13.28 2.94 9.02
CA GLU A 128 13.08 1.54 8.63
C GLU A 128 11.59 1.23 8.68
N ILE A 129 10.98 0.94 7.53
CA ILE A 129 9.57 0.51 7.48
C ILE A 129 9.50 -0.92 7.96
N LEU A 130 8.59 -1.21 8.90
CA LEU A 130 8.38 -2.55 9.48
C LEU A 130 7.17 -3.23 8.85
N ASP A 131 6.06 -2.50 8.75
CA ASP A 131 4.84 -2.91 8.08
C ASP A 131 4.02 -1.71 7.63
N VAL A 132 3.16 -1.97 6.64
CA VAL A 132 2.22 -1.01 6.08
C VAL A 132 0.83 -1.59 6.21
N SER A 133 -0.09 -0.81 6.78
CA SER A 133 -1.51 -1.12 6.77
C SER A 133 -2.18 -0.35 5.65
N PHE A 134 -2.91 -1.08 4.82
CA PHE A 134 -3.74 -0.57 3.74
C PHE A 134 -5.21 -0.64 4.17
N LEU A 135 -6.02 0.27 3.64
CA LEU A 135 -7.46 0.21 3.72
C LEU A 135 -8.01 0.15 2.29
N PHE A 136 -8.49 -1.03 1.90
CA PHE A 136 -9.09 -1.24 0.60
C PHE A 136 -10.61 -1.13 0.66
N ARG A 137 -11.23 -0.81 -0.47
CA ARG A 137 -12.66 -1.01 -0.67
C ARG A 137 -12.88 -2.38 -1.30
N GLN A 138 -13.96 -3.05 -0.89
CA GLN A 138 -14.37 -4.29 -1.52
C GLN A 138 -15.13 -4.03 -2.84
N GLY A 139 -14.73 -4.71 -3.90
CA GLY A 139 -15.34 -4.64 -5.23
C GLY A 139 -14.47 -5.27 -6.32
N ASP A 140 -15.12 -5.78 -7.37
CA ASP A 140 -14.49 -6.46 -8.50
C ASP A 140 -14.25 -5.54 -9.72
N LEU A 141 -14.75 -4.29 -9.65
CA LEU A 141 -14.64 -3.30 -10.73
C LEU A 141 -13.95 -2.02 -10.26
N THR A 142 -13.07 -1.49 -11.10
CA THR A 142 -12.45 -0.16 -10.95
C THR A 142 -12.91 0.79 -12.05
N ARG A 143 -12.75 2.10 -11.84
CA ARG A 143 -13.03 3.11 -12.88
C ARG A 143 -11.77 3.34 -13.70
N ALA A 144 -11.86 3.17 -15.01
CA ALA A 144 -10.74 3.41 -15.92
C ALA A 144 -10.37 4.90 -15.94
N GLY A 145 -9.17 5.23 -15.45
CA GLY A 145 -8.54 6.54 -15.67
C GLY A 145 -8.13 6.72 -17.14
N ALA A 146 -7.57 7.88 -17.50
CA ALA A 146 -7.24 8.19 -18.90
C ALA A 146 -6.29 7.16 -19.53
N GLU A 147 -5.24 6.77 -18.82
CA GLU A 147 -4.25 5.79 -19.31
C GLU A 147 -4.85 4.38 -19.44
N VAL A 148 -5.56 3.90 -18.42
CA VAL A 148 -6.22 2.59 -18.45
C VAL A 148 -7.30 2.54 -19.54
N ALA A 149 -8.07 3.62 -19.71
CA ALA A 149 -9.09 3.70 -20.75
C ALA A 149 -8.48 3.62 -22.15
N ALA A 150 -7.35 4.30 -22.37
CA ALA A 150 -6.61 4.22 -23.62
C ALA A 150 -6.02 2.82 -23.85
N LEU A 151 -5.43 2.21 -22.81
CA LEU A 151 -4.82 0.88 -22.88
C LEU A 151 -5.84 -0.21 -23.22
N LEU A 152 -7.02 -0.15 -22.61
CA LEU A 152 -8.09 -1.15 -22.80
C LEU A 152 -9.07 -0.81 -23.93
N ASN A 153 -8.93 0.37 -24.57
CA ASN A 153 -9.87 0.89 -25.56
C ASN A 153 -11.32 0.93 -25.05
N VAL A 154 -11.51 1.47 -23.83
CA VAL A 154 -12.81 1.64 -23.16
C VAL A 154 -13.09 3.13 -22.91
N GLY A 155 -14.32 3.46 -22.49
CA GLY A 155 -14.66 4.84 -22.12
C GLY A 155 -13.94 5.33 -20.87
N LEU A 156 -13.62 6.63 -20.83
CA LEU A 156 -13.09 7.27 -19.61
C LEU A 156 -14.12 7.13 -18.47
N GLY A 157 -13.69 6.58 -17.33
CA GLY A 157 -14.52 6.34 -16.15
C GLY A 157 -15.42 5.10 -16.26
N GLU A 158 -15.33 4.34 -17.36
CA GLU A 158 -15.99 3.04 -17.52
C GLU A 158 -15.52 2.07 -16.43
N ARG A 159 -16.43 1.19 -16.00
CA ARG A 159 -16.14 0.21 -14.95
C ARG A 159 -15.60 -1.07 -15.56
N VAL A 160 -14.37 -1.41 -15.20
CA VAL A 160 -13.63 -2.56 -15.75
C VAL A 160 -13.19 -3.49 -14.64
N PRO A 161 -13.12 -4.83 -14.88
CA PRO A 161 -12.65 -5.78 -13.88
C PRO A 161 -11.22 -5.50 -13.42
N LEU A 162 -10.96 -5.64 -12.12
CA LEU A 162 -9.62 -5.41 -11.54
C LEU A 162 -8.55 -6.23 -12.25
N ARG A 163 -8.84 -7.52 -12.48
CA ARG A 163 -7.92 -8.45 -13.14
C ARG A 163 -7.60 -8.03 -14.58
N THR A 164 -8.60 -7.52 -15.31
CA THR A 164 -8.38 -7.00 -16.66
C THR A 164 -7.41 -5.83 -16.68
N VAL A 165 -7.48 -4.93 -15.68
CA VAL A 165 -6.53 -3.81 -15.57
C VAL A 165 -5.14 -4.32 -15.21
N ALA A 166 -5.02 -5.17 -14.17
CA ALA A 166 -3.74 -5.68 -13.70
C ALA A 166 -2.98 -6.46 -14.79
N ASP A 167 -3.69 -7.31 -15.54
CA ASP A 167 -3.10 -8.10 -16.63
C ASP A 167 -2.64 -7.17 -17.77
N ALA A 168 -3.43 -6.16 -18.12
CA ALA A 168 -3.11 -5.24 -19.21
C ALA A 168 -1.88 -4.38 -18.92
N VAL A 169 -1.76 -3.82 -17.71
CA VAL A 169 -0.60 -2.97 -17.34
C VAL A 169 0.67 -3.78 -17.12
N THR A 170 0.56 -5.07 -16.77
CA THR A 170 1.72 -5.95 -16.64
C THR A 170 2.25 -6.40 -18.01
N ALA A 171 1.40 -6.43 -19.04
CA ALA A 171 1.76 -6.84 -20.39
C ALA A 171 2.29 -5.70 -21.28
N SER A 172 2.20 -4.44 -20.83
CA SER A 172 2.57 -3.24 -21.59
C SER A 172 4.04 -2.85 -21.54
#